data_AF-A0A9E5NFB7-F1
#
_entry.id   AF-A0A9E5NFB7-F1
#
_cell.length_a   1.000
_cell.length_b   1.000
_cell.length_c   1.000
_cell.angle_alpha   90.00
_cell.angle_beta   90.00
_cell.angle_gamma   90.00
#
_symmetry.space_group_name_H-M   'P 1'
#
loop_
_entity.id
_entity.type
_entity.pdbx_description
1 polymer ?
#
loop_
_entity_poly.entity_id
_entity_poly.type
_entity_poly.pdbx_seq_one_letter_code
_entity_poly.pdbx_strand_id
1 'polypeptide(L)'
;IANYMVFHPFTSLTFWGSTLADYGVSYLFILYLYEKFGGAPLISALVQEQANGIEGIENTLAAFGYSDTFDEIFDDWTIANYLDDTRVNDRYGYNTLDIGTIDSWGYSIEYALQNFWGIDPFEVPIGFYSSWFFGSPQPYTAHYYRFGGQPTLRTALDGDDTAGNPAYSGTYEWYSDAEAWAWRSFYQTFTIPAGGATLNFYTFYEIEEDWDYGYVEVYDHDTGEWYTLDDPGMPTCVFPDEYEACMVDYVAHGQDNPNTPDGREPTDYEDAGRWHAFTGYSGDWILVSMDLSPFAGHTIDLYFTTWQDGAFTLQMMYVDDISIPEIGFFDDVEAGEDGWTSTGWYVTDGIWDNNWEATLIESLWQPTARYPNPERWHARKLLGEMHMLVDNATESGEITDIPTTPAESRRTQVLIVSNRSDHIITADYWVELTN
;
A
#
# COMPACT_ATOMS: atom_id res chain seq x y z
N ILE A 1 -16.73 3.31 9.07
CA ILE A 1 -17.07 1.90 9.35
C ILE A 1 -17.93 1.28 8.26
N ALA A 2 -19.16 1.78 8.03
CA ALA A 2 -20.07 1.20 7.02
C ALA A 2 -19.46 1.09 5.61
N ASN A 3 -18.71 2.10 5.17
CA ASN A 3 -17.99 2.05 3.89
C ASN A 3 -16.95 0.92 3.87
N TYR A 4 -16.12 0.78 4.90
CA TYR A 4 -15.17 -0.34 5.01
C TYR A 4 -15.89 -1.69 4.97
N MET A 5 -17.01 -1.87 5.68
CA MET A 5 -17.78 -3.13 5.62
C MET A 5 -18.22 -3.51 4.20
N VAL A 6 -18.41 -2.52 3.31
CA VAL A 6 -18.78 -2.75 1.90
C VAL A 6 -17.54 -2.89 1.02
N PHE A 7 -16.56 -2.01 1.16
CA PHE A 7 -15.39 -1.87 0.29
C PHE A 7 -14.11 -2.49 0.85
N HIS A 8 -14.20 -3.32 1.88
CA HIS A 8 -13.07 -4.03 2.47
C HIS A 8 -12.14 -4.75 1.47
N PRO A 9 -12.58 -5.25 0.29
CA PRO A 9 -11.66 -5.86 -0.67
C PRO A 9 -10.72 -4.87 -1.36
N PHE A 10 -10.92 -3.57 -1.18
CA PHE A 10 -10.14 -2.51 -1.84
C PHE A 10 -9.55 -1.55 -0.81
N THR A 11 -9.49 -1.95 0.47
CA THR A 11 -9.08 -1.07 1.55
C THR A 11 -8.09 -1.81 2.43
N SER A 12 -6.82 -1.47 2.24
CA SER A 12 -5.74 -1.89 3.14
C SER A 12 -5.85 -1.18 4.48
N LEU A 13 -5.37 -1.82 5.54
CA LEU A 13 -5.16 -1.16 6.83
C LEU A 13 -3.92 -0.27 6.85
N THR A 14 -2.89 -0.60 6.07
CA THR A 14 -1.58 0.05 6.12
C THR A 14 -1.39 1.12 5.04
N PHE A 15 -2.34 1.25 4.11
CA PHE A 15 -2.31 2.27 3.06
C PHE A 15 -3.53 3.17 3.10
N TRP A 16 -3.30 4.46 2.87
CA TRP A 16 -4.34 5.48 2.87
C TRP A 16 -4.78 5.81 1.44
N GLY A 17 -5.95 5.30 1.05
CA GLY A 17 -6.55 5.52 -0.26
C GLY A 17 -7.40 6.80 -0.40
N SER A 18 -7.41 7.67 0.61
CA SER A 18 -8.22 8.92 0.64
C SER A 18 -9.73 8.72 0.43
N THR A 19 -10.27 7.55 0.81
CA THR A 19 -11.70 7.23 0.72
C THR A 19 -12.38 7.19 2.10
N LEU A 20 -13.72 7.14 2.11
CA LEU A 20 -14.48 6.94 3.35
C LEU A 20 -14.27 5.54 3.97
N ALA A 21 -13.75 4.58 3.19
CA ALA A 21 -13.42 3.25 3.69
C ALA A 21 -12.16 3.30 4.56
N ASP A 22 -11.16 4.11 4.20
CA ASP A 22 -9.90 4.33 4.94
C ASP A 22 -10.18 4.81 6.37
N TYR A 23 -10.98 5.89 6.52
CA TYR A 23 -11.46 6.32 7.84
C TYR A 23 -12.19 5.21 8.61
N GLY A 24 -12.85 4.30 7.88
CA GLY A 24 -13.57 3.18 8.46
C GLY A 24 -12.66 2.08 9.01
N VAL A 25 -11.64 1.68 8.23
CA VAL A 25 -10.67 0.65 8.63
C VAL A 25 -9.80 1.15 9.77
N SER A 26 -9.23 2.36 9.68
CA SER A 26 -8.35 2.90 10.72
C SER A 26 -9.11 3.08 12.04
N TYR A 27 -10.35 3.61 12.00
CA TYR A 27 -11.18 3.71 13.20
C TYR A 27 -11.44 2.35 13.84
N LEU A 28 -11.81 1.33 13.05
CA LEU A 28 -12.11 0.00 13.58
C LEU A 28 -10.89 -0.65 14.20
N PHE A 29 -9.73 -0.53 13.56
CA PHE A 29 -8.50 -1.11 14.08
C PHE A 29 -8.05 -0.42 15.38
N ILE A 30 -8.10 0.92 15.44
CA ILE A 30 -7.80 1.65 16.68
C ILE A 30 -8.83 1.35 17.77
N LEU A 31 -10.12 1.19 17.44
CA LEU A 31 -11.14 0.74 18.39
C LEU A 31 -10.82 -0.67 18.91
N TYR A 32 -10.39 -1.57 18.03
CA TYR A 32 -9.99 -2.92 18.39
C TYR A 32 -8.81 -2.91 19.38
N LEU A 33 -7.74 -2.17 19.06
CA LEU A 33 -6.60 -1.98 19.96
C LEU A 33 -7.02 -1.40 21.31
N TYR A 34 -7.89 -0.37 21.30
CA TYR A 34 -8.43 0.21 22.52
C TYR A 34 -9.17 -0.82 23.38
N GLU A 35 -10.02 -1.65 22.78
CA GLU A 35 -10.83 -2.60 23.53
C GLU A 35 -10.06 -3.82 24.03
N LYS A 36 -9.04 -4.28 23.29
CA LYS A 36 -8.33 -5.55 23.57
C LYS A 36 -6.95 -5.35 24.21
N PHE A 37 -6.31 -4.21 23.97
CA PHE A 37 -4.92 -3.95 24.33
C PHE A 37 -4.78 -2.69 25.21
N GLY A 38 -5.40 -2.65 26.38
CA GLY A 38 -5.05 -1.66 27.41
C GLY A 38 -5.75 -0.29 27.35
N GLY A 39 -6.69 -0.07 26.42
CA GLY A 39 -7.59 1.10 26.46
C GLY A 39 -6.91 2.44 26.22
N ALA A 40 -7.49 3.50 26.81
CA ALA A 40 -7.01 4.87 26.64
C ALA A 40 -5.51 5.06 26.96
N PRO A 41 -4.93 4.42 27.99
CA PRO A 41 -3.48 4.46 28.21
C PRO A 41 -2.65 3.98 27.02
N LEU A 42 -3.02 2.86 26.39
CA LEU A 42 -2.27 2.35 25.23
C LEU A 42 -2.42 3.27 24.03
N ILE A 43 -3.64 3.70 23.70
CA ILE A 43 -3.86 4.62 22.58
C ILE A 43 -3.12 5.95 22.79
N SER A 44 -3.11 6.46 24.03
CA SER A 44 -2.36 7.68 24.35
C SER A 44 -0.86 7.51 24.21
N ALA A 45 -0.32 6.30 24.44
CA ALA A 45 1.09 5.99 24.25
C ALA A 45 1.41 5.84 22.75
N LEU A 46 0.56 5.16 21.99
CA LEU A 46 0.70 5.01 20.53
C LEU A 46 0.77 6.37 19.83
N VAL A 47 -0.07 7.33 20.22
CA VAL A 47 -0.03 8.71 19.67
C VAL A 47 1.29 9.45 20.00
N GLN A 48 2.02 9.04 21.03
CA GLN A 48 3.32 9.61 21.40
C GLN A 48 4.51 8.84 20.83
N GLU A 49 4.27 7.64 20.30
CA GLU A 49 5.32 6.83 19.67
C GLU A 49 5.84 7.57 18.43
N GLN A 50 7.15 7.59 18.27
CA GLN A 50 7.81 8.28 17.16
C GLN A 50 8.12 7.33 16.01
N ALA A 51 8.20 6.02 16.27
CA ALA A 51 8.10 5.04 15.21
C ALA A 51 6.68 5.09 14.61
N ASN A 52 6.60 5.28 13.30
CA ASN A 52 5.35 5.23 12.56
C ASN A 52 5.01 3.77 12.19
N GLY A 53 3.83 3.55 11.62
CA GLY A 53 3.45 2.26 11.03
C GLY A 53 3.42 1.08 12.01
N ILE A 54 3.75 -0.10 11.49
CA ILE A 54 3.74 -1.38 12.22
C ILE A 54 4.69 -1.35 13.41
N GLU A 55 5.91 -0.84 13.21
CA GLU A 55 6.93 -0.75 14.27
C GLU A 55 6.42 0.06 15.47
N GLY A 56 5.73 1.18 15.24
CA GLY A 56 5.15 1.99 16.32
C GLY A 56 4.10 1.25 17.14
N ILE A 57 3.26 0.45 16.48
CA ILE A 57 2.24 -0.37 17.14
C ILE A 57 2.90 -1.45 18.00
N GLU A 58 3.86 -2.19 17.44
CA GLU A 58 4.55 -3.27 18.17
C GLU A 58 5.38 -2.75 19.33
N ASN A 59 6.10 -1.64 19.16
CA ASN A 59 6.82 -0.96 20.23
C ASN A 59 5.89 -0.56 21.39
N THR A 60 4.72 0.00 21.05
CA THR A 60 3.71 0.37 22.05
C THR A 60 3.14 -0.85 22.77
N LEU A 61 2.81 -1.92 22.05
CA LEU A 61 2.31 -3.17 22.62
C LEU A 61 3.33 -3.79 23.58
N ALA A 62 4.59 -3.87 23.17
CA ALA A 62 5.68 -4.37 23.99
C ALA A 62 5.87 -3.55 25.28
N ALA A 63 5.76 -2.22 25.21
CA ALA A 63 5.82 -1.34 26.37
C ALA A 63 4.68 -1.59 27.38
N PHE A 64 3.55 -2.10 26.91
CA PHE A 64 2.39 -2.48 27.74
C PHE A 64 2.42 -3.96 28.18
N GLY A 65 3.45 -4.71 27.79
CA GLY A 65 3.67 -6.10 28.20
C GLY A 65 2.93 -7.13 27.34
N TYR A 66 2.46 -6.73 26.16
CA TYR A 66 1.96 -7.64 25.14
C TYR A 66 3.13 -8.19 24.31
N SER A 67 2.97 -9.41 23.81
CA SER A 67 3.95 -10.07 22.91
C SER A 67 3.35 -10.41 21.55
N ASP A 68 2.11 -10.01 21.33
CA ASP A 68 1.39 -10.19 20.07
C ASP A 68 2.08 -9.37 18.98
N THR A 69 2.30 -9.98 17.83
CA THR A 69 2.79 -9.26 16.64
C THR A 69 1.64 -8.50 15.98
N PHE A 70 1.97 -7.55 15.10
CA PHE A 70 0.98 -6.86 14.30
C PHE A 70 0.17 -7.83 13.43
N ASP A 71 0.84 -8.84 12.83
CA ASP A 71 0.20 -9.87 12.00
C ASP A 71 -0.81 -10.71 12.78
N GLU A 72 -0.46 -11.16 13.99
CA GLU A 72 -1.36 -11.92 14.87
C GLU A 72 -2.61 -11.08 15.24
N ILE A 73 -2.41 -9.79 15.52
CA ILE A 73 -3.51 -8.87 15.83
C ILE A 73 -4.37 -8.62 14.59
N PHE A 74 -3.76 -8.46 13.43
CA PHE A 74 -4.49 -8.27 12.18
C PHE A 74 -5.36 -9.50 11.87
N ASP A 75 -4.81 -10.71 12.01
CA ASP A 75 -5.56 -11.97 11.86
C ASP A 75 -6.80 -12.00 12.76
N ASP A 76 -6.60 -11.78 14.06
CA ASP A 76 -7.69 -11.76 15.04
C ASP A 76 -8.72 -10.66 14.69
N TRP A 77 -8.26 -9.50 14.21
CA TRP A 77 -9.10 -8.36 13.84
C TRP A 77 -9.93 -8.61 12.56
N THR A 78 -9.39 -9.30 11.55
CA THR A 78 -10.18 -9.69 10.37
C THR A 78 -11.29 -10.67 10.72
N ILE A 79 -11.01 -11.63 11.61
CA ILE A 79 -12.04 -12.52 12.16
C ILE A 79 -13.07 -11.70 12.96
N ALA A 80 -12.63 -10.72 13.76
CA ALA A 80 -13.52 -9.85 14.52
C ALA A 80 -14.46 -9.01 13.63
N ASN A 81 -13.96 -8.49 12.51
CA ASN A 81 -14.76 -7.74 11.53
C ASN A 81 -15.84 -8.59 10.87
N TYR A 82 -15.59 -9.88 10.70
CA TYR A 82 -16.56 -10.81 10.12
C TYR A 82 -17.55 -11.34 11.17
N LEU A 83 -17.05 -11.88 12.27
CA LEU A 83 -17.85 -12.56 13.29
C LEU A 83 -18.54 -11.60 14.25
N ASP A 84 -17.78 -10.65 14.80
CA ASP A 84 -18.22 -9.76 15.87
C ASP A 84 -18.90 -10.50 17.05
N ASP A 85 -18.19 -11.47 17.61
CA ASP A 85 -18.65 -12.30 18.73
C ASP A 85 -17.54 -12.55 19.77
N THR A 86 -17.57 -11.78 20.86
CA THR A 86 -16.62 -11.89 21.98
C THR A 86 -16.91 -13.07 22.92
N ARG A 87 -18.01 -13.82 22.75
CA ARG A 87 -18.45 -14.85 23.72
C ARG A 87 -17.62 -16.14 23.66
N VAL A 88 -17.00 -16.42 22.51
CA VAL A 88 -16.15 -17.62 22.32
C VAL A 88 -14.68 -17.27 22.55
N ASN A 89 -14.23 -16.20 21.90
CA ASN A 89 -12.93 -15.60 22.09
C ASN A 89 -13.15 -14.09 22.17
N ASP A 90 -12.66 -13.43 23.22
CA ASP A 90 -12.82 -11.98 23.38
C ASP A 90 -12.16 -11.21 22.23
N ARG A 91 -11.21 -11.83 21.51
CA ARG A 91 -10.56 -11.23 20.34
C ARG A 91 -11.41 -11.19 19.07
N TYR A 92 -12.49 -11.96 18.96
CA TYR A 92 -13.24 -12.07 17.70
C TYR A 92 -14.49 -11.19 17.63
N GLY A 93 -14.45 -10.03 18.28
CA GLY A 93 -15.48 -9.01 18.12
C GLY A 93 -15.27 -7.78 18.96
N TYR A 94 -16.24 -6.87 18.91
CA TYR A 94 -16.20 -5.59 19.61
C TYR A 94 -17.06 -5.62 20.87
N ASN A 95 -16.68 -4.82 21.87
CA ASN A 95 -17.38 -4.67 23.14
C ASN A 95 -18.41 -3.54 23.09
N THR A 96 -18.13 -2.48 22.34
CA THR A 96 -18.95 -1.26 22.29
C THR A 96 -19.62 -1.00 20.94
N LEU A 97 -19.39 -1.88 19.97
CA LEU A 97 -19.91 -1.79 18.62
C LEU A 97 -20.54 -3.13 18.23
N ASP A 98 -21.70 -3.11 17.56
CA ASP A 98 -22.33 -4.31 16.99
C ASP A 98 -22.52 -4.12 15.47
N ILE A 99 -21.67 -4.81 14.70
CA ILE A 99 -21.70 -4.85 13.24
C ILE A 99 -23.05 -5.35 12.77
N GLY A 100 -23.55 -4.83 11.65
CA GLY A 100 -24.86 -5.14 11.10
C GLY A 100 -26.02 -4.42 11.80
N THR A 101 -25.78 -3.70 12.90
CA THR A 101 -26.80 -2.88 13.58
C THR A 101 -26.72 -1.41 13.16
N ILE A 102 -27.28 -0.50 13.96
CA ILE A 102 -27.18 0.93 13.70
C ILE A 102 -25.74 1.44 13.74
N ASP A 103 -24.83 0.77 14.46
CA ASP A 103 -23.44 1.20 14.61
C ASP A 103 -22.65 1.14 13.29
N SER A 104 -23.01 0.20 12.40
CA SER A 104 -22.48 0.10 11.04
C SER A 104 -23.52 0.45 9.96
N TRP A 105 -24.60 1.14 10.33
CA TRP A 105 -25.74 1.47 9.45
C TRP A 105 -26.36 0.25 8.75
N GLY A 106 -26.31 -0.90 9.39
CA GLY A 106 -26.86 -2.15 8.91
C GLY A 106 -25.92 -2.93 7.99
N TYR A 107 -24.73 -2.41 7.69
CA TYR A 107 -23.77 -3.05 6.78
C TYR A 107 -22.86 -4.01 7.55
N SER A 108 -22.59 -5.15 6.93
CA SER A 108 -21.62 -6.15 7.37
C SER A 108 -20.94 -6.75 6.14
N ILE A 109 -19.83 -7.46 6.35
CA ILE A 109 -19.12 -8.15 5.26
C ILE A 109 -20.05 -9.16 4.58
N GLU A 110 -20.82 -9.95 5.34
CA GLU A 110 -21.76 -10.92 4.77
C GLU A 110 -22.83 -10.25 3.89
N TYR A 111 -23.33 -9.09 4.31
CA TYR A 111 -24.26 -8.31 3.50
C TYR A 111 -23.60 -7.81 2.21
N ALA A 112 -22.35 -7.33 2.29
CA ALA A 112 -21.59 -6.81 1.15
C ALA A 112 -21.30 -7.89 0.10
N LEU A 113 -20.76 -9.04 0.54
CA LEU A 113 -20.46 -10.18 -0.32
C LEU A 113 -21.68 -10.61 -1.16
N GLN A 114 -22.87 -10.65 -0.57
CA GLN A 114 -24.08 -11.02 -1.31
C GLN A 114 -24.62 -9.89 -2.18
N ASN A 115 -24.73 -8.66 -1.64
CA ASN A 115 -25.58 -7.63 -2.25
C ASN A 115 -24.83 -6.61 -3.11
N PHE A 116 -23.52 -6.48 -2.93
CA PHE A 116 -22.66 -5.60 -3.74
C PHE A 116 -21.80 -6.39 -4.70
N TRP A 117 -21.21 -7.48 -4.20
CA TRP A 117 -20.21 -8.24 -4.95
C TRP A 117 -20.81 -9.46 -5.66
N GLY A 118 -21.97 -9.96 -5.21
CA GLY A 118 -22.69 -11.07 -5.86
C GLY A 118 -21.94 -12.42 -5.76
N ILE A 119 -21.10 -12.57 -4.74
CA ILE A 119 -20.13 -13.67 -4.57
C ILE A 119 -20.42 -14.55 -3.35
N ASP A 120 -21.67 -14.55 -2.86
CA ASP A 120 -22.06 -15.34 -1.69
C ASP A 120 -23.40 -16.09 -1.85
N PRO A 121 -23.44 -17.39 -1.52
CA PRO A 121 -22.29 -18.30 -1.31
C PRO A 121 -21.73 -18.78 -2.65
N PHE A 122 -20.44 -19.13 -2.69
CA PHE A 122 -19.87 -19.80 -3.87
C PHE A 122 -20.41 -21.22 -4.05
N GLU A 123 -20.70 -21.59 -5.30
CA GLU A 123 -20.88 -22.98 -5.72
C GLU A 123 -19.51 -23.58 -6.04
N VAL A 124 -19.15 -24.70 -5.39
CA VAL A 124 -17.88 -25.40 -5.61
C VAL A 124 -18.08 -26.63 -6.52
N PRO A 125 -17.09 -27.04 -7.33
CA PRO A 125 -15.72 -26.50 -7.38
C PRO A 125 -15.62 -25.18 -8.15
N ILE A 126 -14.75 -24.30 -7.69
CA ILE A 126 -14.42 -23.04 -8.36
C ILE A 126 -12.96 -22.67 -8.07
N GLY A 127 -12.30 -22.02 -9.02
CA GLY A 127 -11.03 -21.35 -8.79
C GLY A 127 -10.91 -20.10 -9.67
N PHE A 128 -10.25 -19.08 -9.15
CA PHE A 128 -10.10 -17.79 -9.81
C PHE A 128 -8.93 -17.01 -9.21
N TYR A 129 -8.41 -16.06 -9.99
CA TYR A 129 -7.49 -15.04 -9.49
C TYR A 129 -8.26 -13.94 -8.76
N SER A 130 -7.64 -13.34 -7.75
CA SER A 130 -8.22 -12.21 -7.02
C SER A 130 -8.49 -11.02 -7.96
N SER A 131 -7.61 -10.81 -8.94
CA SER A 131 -7.75 -9.79 -9.99
C SER A 131 -9.03 -9.87 -10.82
N TRP A 132 -9.69 -11.03 -10.87
CA TRP A 132 -10.93 -11.19 -11.64
C TRP A 132 -12.14 -10.55 -10.96
N PHE A 133 -12.09 -10.35 -9.64
CA PHE A 133 -13.20 -9.80 -8.86
C PHE A 133 -12.84 -8.51 -8.14
N PHE A 134 -11.61 -8.44 -7.59
CA PHE A 134 -11.19 -7.37 -6.68
C PHE A 134 -9.97 -6.59 -7.16
N GLY A 135 -9.35 -6.95 -8.29
CA GLY A 135 -8.03 -6.44 -8.65
C GLY A 135 -6.92 -7.10 -7.81
N SER A 136 -5.68 -6.66 -8.01
CA SER A 136 -4.55 -7.08 -7.17
C SER A 136 -4.60 -6.28 -5.86
N PRO A 137 -4.83 -6.90 -4.70
CA PRO A 137 -4.90 -6.16 -3.44
C PRO A 137 -3.52 -5.65 -3.00
N GLN A 138 -3.54 -4.54 -2.29
CA GLN A 138 -2.41 -4.09 -1.47
C GLN A 138 -2.28 -4.99 -0.22
N PRO A 139 -1.08 -5.12 0.36
CA PRO A 139 -0.90 -5.82 1.63
C PRO A 139 -1.81 -5.28 2.75
N TYR A 140 -2.10 -6.12 3.72
CA TYR A 140 -3.06 -5.89 4.80
C TYR A 140 -4.48 -5.51 4.35
N THR A 141 -4.88 -5.99 3.17
CA THR A 141 -6.28 -6.04 2.71
C THR A 141 -6.86 -7.43 2.98
N ALA A 142 -8.07 -7.50 3.53
CA ALA A 142 -8.72 -8.76 3.88
C ALA A 142 -9.82 -9.14 2.87
N HIS A 143 -9.62 -10.24 2.16
CA HIS A 143 -10.59 -10.83 1.24
C HIS A 143 -11.32 -12.00 1.89
N TYR A 144 -12.65 -12.02 1.77
CA TYR A 144 -13.51 -13.01 2.43
C TYR A 144 -14.28 -13.81 1.39
N TYR A 145 -14.12 -15.14 1.43
CA TYR A 145 -14.81 -16.07 0.55
C TYR A 145 -15.76 -16.95 1.37
N ARG A 146 -17.05 -16.81 1.12
CA ARG A 146 -18.10 -17.46 1.90
C ARG A 146 -18.73 -18.63 1.15
N PHE A 147 -18.87 -19.76 1.83
CA PHE A 147 -19.47 -20.98 1.30
C PHE A 147 -20.27 -21.72 2.36
N GLY A 148 -21.22 -22.56 1.94
CA GLY A 148 -22.04 -23.34 2.87
C GLY A 148 -22.88 -24.41 2.18
N GLY A 149 -23.26 -25.43 2.95
CA GLY A 149 -24.03 -26.57 2.43
C GLY A 149 -23.24 -27.46 1.48
N GLN A 150 -21.91 -27.44 1.60
CA GLN A 150 -20.99 -28.20 0.75
C GLN A 150 -20.61 -29.53 1.42
N PRO A 151 -20.25 -30.58 0.65
CA PRO A 151 -19.63 -31.79 1.19
C PRO A 151 -18.25 -31.48 1.82
N THR A 152 -17.39 -32.48 2.01
CA THR A 152 -16.00 -32.21 2.38
C THR A 152 -15.40 -31.19 1.42
N LEU A 153 -14.67 -30.22 1.94
CA LEU A 153 -14.04 -29.19 1.13
C LEU A 153 -12.51 -29.30 1.22
N ARG A 154 -11.84 -28.94 0.14
CA ARG A 154 -10.44 -28.55 0.10
C ARG A 154 -10.38 -27.11 -0.40
N THR A 155 -9.56 -26.30 0.24
CA THR A 155 -9.19 -24.97 -0.27
C THR A 155 -7.68 -24.91 -0.49
N ALA A 156 -7.27 -24.28 -1.57
CA ALA A 156 -5.89 -24.00 -1.88
C ALA A 156 -5.70 -22.53 -2.26
N LEU A 157 -4.51 -22.02 -1.98
CA LEU A 157 -4.03 -20.69 -2.30
C LEU A 157 -2.69 -20.83 -3.02
N ASP A 158 -2.45 -19.96 -3.99
CA ASP A 158 -1.18 -19.80 -4.70
C ASP A 158 -1.02 -18.31 -5.01
N GLY A 159 -0.33 -17.59 -4.13
CA GLY A 159 -0.08 -16.16 -4.26
C GLY A 159 1.10 -15.87 -5.18
N ASP A 160 1.18 -14.65 -5.72
CA ASP A 160 2.43 -14.21 -6.35
C ASP A 160 3.56 -14.24 -5.30
N ASP A 161 4.68 -14.89 -5.61
CA ASP A 161 5.84 -15.04 -4.70
C ASP A 161 6.41 -13.68 -4.25
N THR A 162 6.43 -12.73 -5.18
CA THR A 162 7.01 -11.40 -5.00
C THR A 162 6.16 -10.34 -5.67
N ALA A 163 6.25 -9.09 -5.19
CA ALA A 163 5.68 -7.91 -5.82
C ALA A 163 6.79 -6.92 -6.18
N GLY A 164 6.55 -6.03 -7.15
CA GLY A 164 7.49 -4.96 -7.46
C GLY A 164 7.70 -4.71 -8.95
N ASN A 165 8.60 -3.79 -9.24
CA ASN A 165 9.05 -3.48 -10.59
C ASN A 165 10.55 -3.77 -10.63
N PRO A 166 11.03 -4.68 -11.48
CA PRO A 166 12.47 -4.87 -11.62
C PRO A 166 13.12 -3.62 -12.22
N ALA A 167 14.38 -3.39 -11.84
CA ALA A 167 15.25 -2.38 -12.42
C ALA A 167 15.21 -2.39 -13.96
N TYR A 168 15.34 -1.21 -14.59
CA TYR A 168 15.34 -1.09 -16.06
C TYR A 168 16.45 -1.93 -16.68
N SER A 169 17.63 -1.89 -16.07
CA SER A 169 18.82 -2.63 -16.46
C SER A 169 19.44 -3.26 -15.21
N GLY A 170 20.27 -4.28 -15.39
CA GLY A 170 20.94 -4.92 -14.25
C GLY A 170 20.00 -5.58 -13.25
N THR A 171 20.26 -5.36 -11.97
CA THR A 171 19.54 -5.86 -10.79
C THR A 171 19.12 -4.73 -9.88
N TYR A 172 19.88 -3.65 -9.77
CA TYR A 172 19.68 -2.60 -8.77
C TYR A 172 19.24 -1.28 -9.39
N GLU A 173 18.50 -0.52 -8.61
CA GLU A 173 17.96 0.78 -8.97
C GLU A 173 17.81 1.67 -7.73
N TRP A 174 17.66 2.97 -7.93
CA TRP A 174 17.28 3.89 -6.86
C TRP A 174 15.78 3.94 -6.67
N TYR A 175 15.31 3.82 -5.44
CA TYR A 175 13.91 3.96 -5.08
C TYR A 175 13.71 5.04 -4.02
N SER A 176 12.70 5.88 -4.23
CA SER A 176 12.37 7.00 -3.35
C SER A 176 11.61 6.60 -2.09
N ASP A 177 10.87 5.49 -2.16
CA ASP A 177 9.94 5.03 -1.14
C ASP A 177 8.82 6.04 -0.80
N ALA A 178 7.81 5.56 -0.09
CA ALA A 178 6.49 6.14 -0.03
C ALA A 178 6.09 6.43 1.42
N GLU A 179 5.95 7.71 1.77
CA GLU A 179 5.60 8.15 3.13
C GLU A 179 4.96 9.54 3.09
N ALA A 180 3.84 9.70 3.79
CA ALA A 180 3.17 10.98 3.93
C ALA A 180 4.10 12.06 4.54
N TRP A 181 4.04 13.28 4.01
CA TRP A 181 4.94 14.38 4.34
C TRP A 181 6.41 14.11 4.08
N ALA A 182 6.77 13.13 3.25
CA ALA A 182 8.16 12.87 2.94
C ALA A 182 8.74 13.92 1.99
N TRP A 183 9.98 14.30 2.27
CA TRP A 183 10.85 14.97 1.32
C TRP A 183 12.17 14.22 1.27
N ARG A 184 12.51 13.66 0.12
CA ARG A 184 13.63 12.72 -0.02
C ARG A 184 14.43 13.04 -1.26
N SER A 185 15.75 12.94 -1.17
CA SER A 185 16.61 13.17 -2.33
C SER A 185 17.89 12.36 -2.27
N PHE A 186 18.54 12.17 -3.41
CA PHE A 186 19.95 11.76 -3.48
C PHE A 186 20.68 12.61 -4.51
N TYR A 187 21.97 12.86 -4.29
CA TYR A 187 22.72 13.81 -5.13
C TYR A 187 24.20 13.50 -5.28
N GLN A 188 24.77 14.03 -6.36
CA GLN A 188 26.21 14.04 -6.60
C GLN A 188 26.64 15.36 -7.23
N THR A 189 27.90 15.75 -6.99
CA THR A 189 28.51 16.97 -7.55
C THR A 189 29.15 16.70 -8.91
N PHE A 190 28.85 17.55 -9.89
CA PHE A 190 29.42 17.50 -11.24
C PHE A 190 30.00 18.84 -11.67
N THR A 191 31.08 18.80 -12.46
CA THR A 191 31.57 19.99 -13.20
C THR A 191 31.04 19.92 -14.63
N ILE A 192 30.21 20.88 -15.02
CA ILE A 192 29.62 20.90 -16.35
C ILE A 192 30.61 21.52 -17.34
N PRO A 193 30.90 20.86 -18.47
CA PRO A 193 31.77 21.42 -19.50
C PRO A 193 31.28 22.78 -20.00
N ALA A 194 32.22 23.64 -20.42
CA ALA A 194 31.88 24.94 -21.00
C ALA A 194 31.05 24.85 -22.31
N GLY A 195 30.96 23.66 -22.91
CA GLY A 195 30.12 23.39 -24.07
C GLY A 195 28.68 22.97 -23.73
N GLY A 196 28.33 22.88 -22.44
CA GLY A 196 27.09 22.27 -21.96
C GLY A 196 27.23 20.75 -21.79
N ALA A 197 26.17 20.14 -21.26
CA ALA A 197 26.02 18.70 -21.12
C ALA A 197 24.53 18.32 -21.12
N THR A 198 24.26 17.02 -21.16
CA THR A 198 22.90 16.47 -21.09
C THR A 198 22.86 15.42 -19.98
N LEU A 199 21.86 15.49 -19.11
CA LEU A 199 21.52 14.40 -18.20
C LEU A 199 20.57 13.44 -18.92
N ASN A 200 20.84 12.13 -18.87
CA ASN A 200 19.84 11.13 -19.24
C ASN A 200 19.74 10.07 -18.15
N PHE A 201 18.53 9.55 -17.92
CA PHE A 201 18.27 8.47 -16.97
C PHE A 201 16.97 7.77 -17.35
N TYR A 202 16.80 6.54 -16.87
CA TYR A 202 15.51 5.86 -16.90
C TYR A 202 14.77 6.07 -15.60
N THR A 203 13.45 6.23 -15.67
CA THR A 203 12.59 6.31 -14.50
C THR A 203 11.29 5.56 -14.70
N PHE A 204 10.79 4.96 -13.62
CA PHE A 204 9.42 4.47 -13.49
C PHE A 204 8.79 5.20 -12.30
N TYR A 205 7.53 5.62 -12.41
CA TYR A 205 6.86 6.28 -11.29
C TYR A 205 5.33 6.10 -11.27
N GLU A 206 4.79 6.04 -10.05
CA GLU A 206 3.37 6.28 -9.76
C GLU A 206 3.27 7.25 -8.58
N ILE A 207 2.83 8.47 -8.86
CA ILE A 207 2.86 9.64 -7.98
C ILE A 207 1.43 10.19 -7.91
N GLU A 208 0.96 10.62 -6.73
CA GLU A 208 -0.37 11.23 -6.63
C GLU A 208 -0.47 12.45 -7.55
N GLU A 209 -1.43 12.38 -8.47
CA GLU A 209 -1.66 13.40 -9.48
C GLU A 209 -1.92 14.77 -8.87
N ASP A 210 -1.05 15.75 -9.17
CA ASP A 210 -1.17 17.17 -8.80
C ASP A 210 -0.99 17.48 -7.30
N TRP A 211 -0.67 16.47 -6.50
CA TRP A 211 -0.38 16.61 -5.06
C TRP A 211 1.07 16.26 -4.75
N ASP A 212 1.55 15.14 -5.26
CA ASP A 212 2.93 14.67 -5.06
C ASP A 212 3.79 14.97 -6.28
N TYR A 213 5.11 15.04 -6.08
CA TYR A 213 6.05 15.38 -7.15
C TYR A 213 7.36 14.60 -7.06
N GLY A 214 7.85 14.15 -8.22
CA GLY A 214 9.24 13.73 -8.43
C GLY A 214 9.93 14.71 -9.36
N TYR A 215 11.17 15.12 -9.10
CA TYR A 215 11.85 16.11 -9.93
C TYR A 215 13.38 16.01 -9.84
N VAL A 216 14.05 16.45 -10.90
CA VAL A 216 15.50 16.67 -10.89
C VAL A 216 15.77 18.10 -10.51
N GLU A 217 16.64 18.29 -9.54
CA GLU A 217 16.93 19.58 -8.95
C GLU A 217 18.45 19.86 -8.99
N VAL A 218 18.81 21.12 -9.16
CA VAL A 218 20.19 21.56 -9.33
C VAL A 218 20.50 22.70 -8.38
N TYR A 219 21.53 22.55 -7.56
CA TYR A 219 22.18 23.65 -6.86
C TYR A 219 23.43 24.09 -7.62
N ASP A 220 23.41 25.33 -8.12
CA ASP A 220 24.54 25.90 -8.84
C ASP A 220 25.49 26.61 -7.87
N HIS A 221 26.71 26.08 -7.68
CA HIS A 221 27.69 26.64 -6.74
C HIS A 221 28.22 28.01 -7.17
N ASP A 222 28.10 28.38 -8.45
CA ASP A 222 28.58 29.66 -8.97
C ASP A 222 27.56 30.79 -8.74
N THR A 223 26.26 30.48 -8.75
CA THR A 223 25.18 31.46 -8.51
C THR A 223 24.60 31.38 -7.09
N GLY A 224 24.70 30.23 -6.43
CA GLY A 224 24.08 29.95 -5.13
C GLY A 224 22.56 29.79 -5.22
N GLU A 225 22.04 29.44 -6.40
CA GLU A 225 20.61 29.32 -6.67
C GLU A 225 20.20 27.87 -6.96
N TRP A 226 18.93 27.58 -6.69
CA TRP A 226 18.29 26.30 -6.98
C TRP A 226 17.41 26.39 -8.24
N TYR A 227 17.31 25.26 -8.94
CA TYR A 227 16.55 25.07 -10.17
C TYR A 227 15.95 23.67 -10.18
N THR A 228 14.79 23.47 -10.82
CA THR A 228 14.42 22.15 -11.32
C THR A 228 14.56 22.08 -12.84
N LEU A 229 14.74 20.88 -13.37
CA LEU A 229 15.02 20.65 -14.78
C LEU A 229 13.77 20.19 -15.54
N ASP A 230 13.69 20.62 -16.79
CA ASP A 230 12.67 20.20 -17.77
C ASP A 230 13.25 19.18 -18.75
N ASP A 231 12.43 18.22 -19.17
CA ASP A 231 12.67 17.43 -20.37
C ASP A 231 11.78 17.96 -21.51
N PRO A 232 12.34 18.73 -22.47
CA PRO A 232 11.56 19.34 -23.54
C PRO A 232 10.99 18.31 -24.54
N GLY A 233 11.39 17.03 -24.43
CA GLY A 233 10.84 15.91 -25.17
C GLY A 233 9.57 15.34 -24.56
N MET A 234 9.28 15.61 -23.28
CA MET A 234 8.06 15.16 -22.62
C MET A 234 6.87 16.09 -22.86
N PRO A 235 5.64 15.55 -22.93
CA PRO A 235 4.44 16.36 -22.97
C PRO A 235 4.20 17.06 -21.63
N THR A 236 3.50 18.20 -21.69
CA THR A 236 2.96 18.86 -20.49
C THR A 236 1.70 18.15 -20.05
N CYS A 237 1.55 17.91 -18.74
CA CYS A 237 0.41 17.14 -18.25
C CYS A 237 -0.95 17.83 -18.49
N VAL A 238 -1.98 17.06 -18.84
CA VAL A 238 -3.38 17.48 -19.03
C VAL A 238 -4.34 16.54 -18.30
N PHE A 239 -4.55 16.83 -17.02
CA PHE A 239 -5.39 16.04 -16.13
C PHE A 239 -6.90 16.32 -16.23
N PRO A 240 -7.78 15.32 -15.96
CA PRO A 240 -7.51 13.94 -15.56
C PRO A 240 -7.40 12.96 -16.75
N ASP A 241 -7.19 13.45 -17.97
CA ASP A 241 -7.40 12.69 -19.21
C ASP A 241 -6.12 12.04 -19.77
N GLU A 242 -5.03 11.98 -19.00
CA GLU A 242 -3.72 11.55 -19.49
C GLU A 242 -3.33 10.14 -19.03
N TYR A 243 -2.84 9.34 -19.98
CA TYR A 243 -2.37 7.96 -19.78
C TYR A 243 -0.91 7.82 -20.27
N GLU A 244 -0.21 8.95 -20.43
CA GLU A 244 1.17 9.02 -20.92
C GLU A 244 2.01 9.77 -19.89
N ALA A 245 3.30 9.40 -19.78
CA ALA A 245 4.23 10.10 -18.92
C ALA A 245 4.41 11.56 -19.37
N CYS A 246 4.43 12.49 -18.41
CA CYS A 246 4.39 13.93 -18.65
C CYS A 246 5.08 14.70 -17.50
N MET A 247 5.29 16.00 -17.71
CA MET A 247 5.78 16.92 -16.68
C MET A 247 4.84 18.12 -16.51
N VAL A 248 4.86 18.75 -15.33
CA VAL A 248 4.14 19.99 -15.01
C VAL A 248 5.10 21.13 -14.73
N ASP A 249 4.66 22.37 -15.00
CA ASP A 249 5.35 23.62 -14.67
C ASP A 249 4.54 24.50 -13.69
N TYR A 250 3.59 23.88 -12.99
CA TYR A 250 2.72 24.51 -12.00
C TYR A 250 2.58 23.64 -10.74
N VAL A 251 2.14 24.26 -9.64
CA VAL A 251 1.77 23.59 -8.39
C VAL A 251 0.27 23.74 -8.18
N ALA A 252 -0.48 22.66 -8.41
CA ALA A 252 -1.93 22.68 -8.29
C ALA A 252 -2.40 22.86 -6.84
N HIS A 253 -1.71 22.18 -5.92
CA HIS A 253 -2.09 22.05 -4.52
C HIS A 253 -0.93 22.37 -3.58
N GLY A 254 -0.47 23.63 -3.59
CA GLY A 254 0.62 24.06 -2.70
C GLY A 254 0.32 23.81 -1.22
N GLN A 255 1.23 23.12 -0.55
CA GLN A 255 1.23 22.88 0.91
C GLN A 255 2.59 23.27 1.51
N ASP A 256 2.70 23.16 2.84
CA ASP A 256 3.92 23.42 3.62
C ASP A 256 4.34 22.09 4.24
N ASN A 257 5.34 21.44 3.65
CA ASN A 257 5.82 20.15 4.10
C ASN A 257 6.89 20.40 5.18
N PRO A 258 6.65 19.99 6.44
CA PRO A 258 7.55 20.29 7.55
C PRO A 258 8.93 19.63 7.45
N ASN A 259 9.10 18.68 6.52
CA ASN A 259 10.35 17.97 6.27
C ASN A 259 11.13 18.53 5.07
N THR A 260 10.55 19.45 4.30
CA THR A 260 11.22 20.10 3.17
C THR A 260 12.17 21.19 3.67
N PRO A 261 13.43 21.23 3.19
CA PRO A 261 14.35 22.30 3.55
C PRO A 261 13.84 23.68 3.11
N ASP A 262 14.09 24.71 3.93
CA ASP A 262 13.74 26.10 3.62
C ASP A 262 14.14 26.51 2.19
N GLY A 263 13.19 27.00 1.40
CA GLY A 263 13.43 27.49 0.04
C GLY A 263 13.45 26.41 -1.04
N ARG A 264 13.08 25.16 -0.71
CA ARG A 264 12.99 24.01 -1.64
C ARG A 264 11.59 23.44 -1.73
N GLU A 265 10.57 24.19 -1.32
CA GLU A 265 9.18 23.80 -1.56
C GLU A 265 8.84 23.92 -3.05
N PRO A 266 7.94 23.08 -3.61
CA PRO A 266 7.44 23.24 -4.97
C PRO A 266 6.99 24.67 -5.28
N THR A 267 6.31 25.32 -4.33
CA THR A 267 5.85 26.70 -4.48
C THR A 267 6.98 27.73 -4.54
N ASP A 268 8.13 27.46 -3.91
CA ASP A 268 9.30 28.35 -3.99
C ASP A 268 9.88 28.35 -5.42
N TYR A 269 9.92 27.17 -6.05
CA TYR A 269 10.34 27.01 -7.44
C TYR A 269 9.34 27.64 -8.41
N GLU A 270 8.05 27.46 -8.17
CA GLU A 270 6.98 28.02 -9.00
C GLU A 270 7.01 29.56 -8.97
N ASP A 271 7.13 30.16 -7.78
CA ASP A 271 7.25 31.61 -7.61
C ASP A 271 8.50 32.19 -8.30
N ALA A 272 9.58 31.39 -8.38
CA ALA A 272 10.79 31.74 -9.11
C ALA A 272 10.68 31.53 -10.64
N GLY A 273 9.61 30.89 -11.12
CA GLY A 273 9.41 30.51 -12.52
C GLY A 273 10.40 29.44 -12.98
N ARG A 274 10.72 28.49 -12.10
CA ARG A 274 11.74 27.44 -12.28
C ARG A 274 11.20 26.04 -11.95
N TRP A 275 9.89 25.88 -11.85
CA TRP A 275 9.27 24.63 -11.48
C TRP A 275 8.99 23.76 -12.70
N HIS A 276 9.44 22.52 -12.58
CA HIS A 276 9.31 21.43 -13.53
C HIS A 276 9.38 20.12 -12.74
N ALA A 277 8.35 19.29 -12.84
CA ALA A 277 8.26 18.05 -12.09
C ALA A 277 7.42 16.98 -12.78
N PHE A 278 7.66 15.72 -12.42
CA PHE A 278 6.82 14.56 -12.70
C PHE A 278 5.69 14.48 -11.66
N THR A 279 4.53 14.05 -12.13
CA THR A 279 3.33 13.71 -11.33
C THR A 279 2.51 12.69 -12.12
N GLY A 280 1.63 11.94 -11.47
CA GLY A 280 0.82 10.91 -12.11
C GLY A 280 1.60 9.63 -12.37
N TYR A 281 1.45 9.03 -13.54
CA TYR A 281 1.91 7.66 -13.81
C TYR A 281 2.74 7.53 -15.10
N SER A 282 3.85 6.80 -15.06
CA SER A 282 4.73 6.61 -16.23
C SER A 282 4.35 5.46 -17.15
N GLY A 283 3.55 4.48 -16.70
CA GLY A 283 3.24 3.27 -17.49
C GLY A 283 4.28 2.17 -17.37
N ASP A 284 5.51 2.51 -17.69
CA ASP A 284 6.67 1.64 -17.74
C ASP A 284 7.91 2.50 -17.47
N TRP A 285 9.09 1.92 -17.56
CA TRP A 285 10.34 2.65 -17.60
C TRP A 285 10.41 3.56 -18.83
N ILE A 286 10.69 4.84 -18.60
CA ILE A 286 10.84 5.86 -19.64
C ILE A 286 12.23 6.47 -19.58
N LEU A 287 12.78 6.78 -20.76
CA LEU A 287 14.00 7.57 -20.87
C LEU A 287 13.68 9.05 -20.73
N VAL A 288 14.37 9.72 -19.81
CA VAL A 288 14.34 11.16 -19.62
C VAL A 288 15.63 11.79 -20.13
N SER A 289 15.56 12.96 -20.76
CA SER A 289 16.71 13.72 -21.25
C SER A 289 16.60 15.21 -20.91
N MET A 290 17.46 15.70 -20.01
CA MET A 290 17.40 17.06 -19.48
C MET A 290 18.64 17.88 -19.85
N ASP A 291 18.45 19.15 -20.23
CA ASP A 291 19.53 20.04 -20.66
C ASP A 291 20.29 20.65 -19.48
N LEU A 292 21.59 20.38 -19.37
CA LEU A 292 22.49 20.99 -18.39
C LEU A 292 23.30 22.16 -18.97
N SER A 293 23.09 22.53 -20.24
CA SER A 293 23.75 23.67 -20.88
C SER A 293 23.58 25.01 -20.16
N PRO A 294 22.47 25.29 -19.44
CA PRO A 294 22.37 26.51 -18.62
C PRO A 294 23.48 26.64 -17.57
N PHE A 295 24.08 25.53 -17.13
CA PHE A 295 25.15 25.47 -16.14
C PHE A 295 26.54 25.29 -16.76
N ALA A 296 26.70 25.56 -18.07
CA ALA A 296 27.95 25.32 -18.78
C ALA A 296 29.15 26.04 -18.14
N GLY A 297 30.17 25.27 -17.74
CA GLY A 297 31.37 25.77 -17.07
C GLY A 297 31.24 25.93 -15.55
N HIS A 298 30.07 25.63 -14.99
CA HIS A 298 29.82 25.73 -13.55
C HIS A 298 30.08 24.38 -12.85
N THR A 299 30.18 24.41 -11.53
CA THR A 299 30.05 23.22 -10.69
C THR A 299 28.65 23.19 -10.07
N ILE A 300 27.98 22.05 -10.17
CA ILE A 300 26.61 21.87 -9.66
C ILE A 300 26.53 20.65 -8.74
N ASP A 301 25.62 20.70 -7.77
CA ASP A 301 25.08 19.49 -7.16
C ASP A 301 23.78 19.13 -7.91
N LEU A 302 23.68 17.90 -8.40
CA LEU A 302 22.54 17.38 -9.14
C LEU A 302 21.80 16.37 -8.27
N TYR A 303 20.52 16.63 -8.03
CA TYR A 303 19.63 15.87 -7.15
C TYR A 303 18.53 15.20 -7.94
N PHE A 304 18.16 13.99 -7.54
CA PHE A 304 16.83 13.44 -7.76
C PHE A 304 16.06 13.61 -6.46
N THR A 305 14.85 14.15 -6.54
CA THR A 305 14.07 14.56 -5.36
C THR A 305 12.62 14.12 -5.50
N THR A 306 12.02 13.69 -4.40
CA THR A 306 10.57 13.50 -4.27
C THR A 306 10.03 14.38 -3.14
N TRP A 307 8.83 14.91 -3.35
CA TRP A 307 8.05 15.68 -2.40
C TRP A 307 6.66 15.05 -2.31
N GLN A 308 6.22 14.73 -1.10
CA GLN A 308 4.96 14.05 -0.84
C GLN A 308 4.08 14.88 0.10
N ASP A 309 2.79 14.92 -0.21
CA ASP A 309 1.71 15.52 0.55
C ASP A 309 1.39 14.68 1.82
N GLY A 310 0.46 15.17 2.64
CA GLY A 310 0.12 14.57 3.92
C GLY A 310 -0.91 13.44 3.95
N ALA A 311 -1.38 12.92 2.80
CA ALA A 311 -2.56 12.07 2.76
C ALA A 311 -2.41 10.81 1.90
N PHE A 312 -2.59 10.90 0.58
CA PHE A 312 -2.65 9.74 -0.30
C PHE A 312 -1.25 9.36 -0.73
N THR A 313 -1.01 8.07 -0.92
CA THR A 313 0.35 7.59 -1.17
C THR A 313 0.30 6.51 -2.24
N LEU A 314 1.14 6.69 -3.25
CA LEU A 314 1.48 5.68 -4.24
C LEU A 314 2.95 5.28 -4.08
N GLN A 315 3.44 4.35 -4.87
CA GLN A 315 4.81 3.86 -4.73
C GLN A 315 5.89 4.91 -5.03
N MET A 316 5.55 6.07 -5.60
CA MET A 316 6.49 7.14 -5.96
C MET A 316 7.41 6.74 -7.11
N MET A 317 8.70 7.05 -7.01
CA MET A 317 9.62 7.14 -8.14
C MET A 317 10.84 6.22 -7.98
N TYR A 318 11.26 5.67 -9.11
CA TYR A 318 12.47 4.87 -9.30
C TYR A 318 13.38 5.51 -10.36
N VAL A 319 14.70 5.35 -10.24
CA VAL A 319 15.69 5.91 -11.16
C VAL A 319 16.81 4.89 -11.43
N ASP A 320 17.18 4.76 -12.70
CA ASP A 320 18.22 3.84 -13.16
C ASP A 320 18.99 4.41 -14.38
N ASP A 321 20.14 3.82 -14.72
CA ASP A 321 20.97 4.13 -15.90
C ASP A 321 21.28 5.64 -16.05
N ILE A 322 21.77 6.28 -14.97
CA ILE A 322 22.06 7.71 -14.91
C ILE A 322 23.32 8.02 -15.72
N SER A 323 23.24 8.97 -16.65
CA SER A 323 24.35 9.29 -17.56
C SER A 323 24.50 10.77 -17.85
N ILE A 324 25.75 11.20 -17.95
CA ILE A 324 26.15 12.51 -18.49
C ILE A 324 27.25 12.26 -19.55
N PRO A 325 26.86 12.00 -20.81
CA PRO A 325 27.78 11.51 -21.84
C PRO A 325 28.96 12.45 -22.13
N GLU A 326 28.76 13.77 -22.04
CA GLU A 326 29.77 14.78 -22.35
C GLU A 326 30.97 14.77 -21.39
N ILE A 327 30.80 14.20 -20.19
CA ILE A 327 31.88 13.97 -19.22
C ILE A 327 32.23 12.48 -19.07
N GLY A 328 31.56 11.60 -19.83
CA GLY A 328 31.76 10.16 -19.76
C GLY A 328 31.26 9.52 -18.46
N PHE A 329 30.30 10.15 -17.78
CA PHE A 329 29.68 9.62 -16.58
C PHE A 329 28.54 8.67 -16.95
N PHE A 330 28.51 7.51 -16.29
CA PHE A 330 27.45 6.51 -16.36
C PHE A 330 27.42 5.74 -15.05
N ASP A 331 26.23 5.53 -14.51
CA ASP A 331 25.96 4.78 -13.29
C ASP A 331 24.66 3.97 -13.50
N ASP A 332 24.79 2.64 -13.55
CA ASP A 332 23.70 1.66 -13.63
C ASP A 332 23.27 1.16 -12.25
N VAL A 333 23.69 1.83 -11.16
CA VAL A 333 23.34 1.56 -9.76
C VAL A 333 23.85 0.20 -9.23
N GLU A 334 24.45 -0.64 -10.08
CA GLU A 334 25.00 -1.96 -9.73
C GLU A 334 26.13 -1.91 -8.69
N ALA A 335 26.78 -0.75 -8.56
CA ALA A 335 27.81 -0.49 -7.56
C ALA A 335 27.26 0.04 -6.22
N GLY A 336 25.92 0.08 -6.06
CA GLY A 336 25.24 0.67 -4.91
C GLY A 336 25.21 2.20 -5.01
N GLU A 337 25.46 2.89 -3.90
CA GLU A 337 25.36 4.36 -3.89
C GLU A 337 26.45 5.09 -4.70
N ASP A 338 27.53 4.41 -5.13
CA ASP A 338 28.68 4.90 -5.94
C ASP A 338 28.98 6.43 -6.00
N GLY A 339 29.08 7.09 -4.85
CA GLY A 339 29.43 8.52 -4.76
C GLY A 339 28.24 9.47 -4.61
N TRP A 340 27.02 8.97 -4.78
CA TRP A 340 25.79 9.66 -4.39
C TRP A 340 25.67 9.75 -2.87
N THR A 341 25.12 10.86 -2.41
CA THR A 341 24.71 11.06 -1.01
C THR A 341 23.20 11.09 -0.95
N SER A 342 22.61 10.14 -0.22
CA SER A 342 21.16 10.02 -0.09
C SER A 342 20.62 10.59 1.23
N THR A 343 19.40 11.12 1.15
CA THR A 343 18.48 11.45 2.24
C THR A 343 17.13 10.81 1.90
N GLY A 344 16.93 9.56 2.34
CA GLY A 344 15.65 8.84 2.24
C GLY A 344 15.50 7.93 1.03
N TRP A 345 16.14 8.21 -0.11
CA TRP A 345 16.21 7.25 -1.22
C TRP A 345 17.18 6.11 -0.88
N TYR A 346 16.96 4.92 -1.43
CA TYR A 346 17.87 3.80 -1.25
C TYR A 346 17.97 2.93 -2.49
N VAL A 347 19.06 2.18 -2.59
CA VAL A 347 19.27 1.20 -3.65
C VAL A 347 18.53 -0.09 -3.31
N THR A 348 17.73 -0.57 -4.26
CA THR A 348 16.89 -1.78 -4.14
C THR A 348 16.97 -2.59 -5.42
N ASP A 349 16.54 -3.85 -5.39
CA ASP A 349 16.30 -4.64 -6.61
C ASP A 349 14.87 -4.50 -7.15
N GLY A 350 14.06 -3.69 -6.46
CA GLY A 350 12.69 -3.36 -6.84
C GLY A 350 11.70 -4.50 -6.59
N ILE A 351 12.12 -5.57 -5.91
CA ILE A 351 11.34 -6.78 -5.67
C ILE A 351 11.18 -7.01 -4.16
N TRP A 352 9.94 -7.15 -3.71
CA TRP A 352 9.60 -7.45 -2.33
C TRP A 352 8.95 -8.81 -2.22
N ASP A 353 9.35 -9.58 -1.21
CA ASP A 353 8.71 -10.85 -0.87
C ASP A 353 7.27 -10.58 -0.40
N ASN A 354 6.34 -11.41 -0.89
CA ASN A 354 4.99 -11.45 -0.33
C ASN A 354 4.95 -12.40 0.89
N ASN A 355 3.83 -12.35 1.63
CA ASN A 355 3.59 -13.17 2.81
C ASN A 355 2.09 -13.48 2.89
N TRP A 356 1.64 -14.32 1.98
CA TRP A 356 0.25 -14.71 1.84
C TRP A 356 -0.17 -15.65 2.97
N GLU A 357 -1.27 -15.29 3.62
CA GLU A 357 -1.88 -16.09 4.66
C GLU A 357 -3.36 -16.33 4.36
N ALA A 358 -3.84 -17.49 4.83
CA ALA A 358 -5.25 -17.82 4.75
C ALA A 358 -5.77 -18.48 6.03
N THR A 359 -6.87 -17.95 6.55
CA THR A 359 -7.54 -18.49 7.73
C THR A 359 -8.96 -18.91 7.37
N LEU A 360 -9.27 -20.17 7.63
CA LEU A 360 -10.59 -20.74 7.43
C LEU A 360 -11.35 -20.82 8.76
N ILE A 361 -12.48 -20.12 8.84
CA ILE A 361 -13.39 -20.20 9.96
C ILE A 361 -14.68 -20.92 9.58
N GLU A 362 -15.22 -21.71 10.50
CA GLU A 362 -16.58 -22.25 10.46
C GLU A 362 -17.44 -21.51 11.47
N SER A 363 -18.57 -20.97 11.05
CA SER A 363 -19.54 -20.26 11.90
C SER A 363 -20.97 -20.73 11.60
N LEU A 364 -21.96 -20.31 12.39
CA LEU A 364 -23.34 -20.44 11.95
C LEU A 364 -23.69 -19.32 10.96
N TRP A 365 -24.42 -19.69 9.92
CA TRP A 365 -24.93 -18.84 8.86
C TRP A 365 -25.65 -17.61 9.42
N GLN A 366 -25.23 -16.46 8.91
CA GLN A 366 -25.82 -15.16 9.18
C GLN A 366 -26.78 -14.73 8.07
N PRO A 367 -27.88 -14.04 8.42
CA PRO A 367 -28.70 -13.34 7.45
C PRO A 367 -27.88 -12.26 6.74
N THR A 368 -27.85 -12.32 5.42
CA THR A 368 -27.24 -11.35 4.51
C THR A 368 -28.19 -10.17 4.26
N ALA A 369 -28.83 -9.67 5.32
CA ALA A 369 -29.84 -8.62 5.26
C ALA A 369 -29.35 -7.39 6.04
N ARG A 370 -29.64 -6.20 5.51
CA ARG A 370 -29.36 -4.94 6.22
C ARG A 370 -30.24 -4.84 7.47
N TYR A 371 -29.65 -4.51 8.61
CA TYR A 371 -30.32 -4.53 9.92
C TYR A 371 -30.99 -5.89 10.23
N PRO A 372 -30.21 -6.96 10.32
CA PRO A 372 -30.73 -8.28 10.63
C PRO A 372 -31.35 -8.29 12.04
N ASN A 373 -32.38 -9.12 12.24
CA ASN A 373 -33.07 -9.20 13.53
C ASN A 373 -32.09 -9.67 14.63
N PRO A 374 -31.89 -8.90 15.72
CA PRO A 374 -30.96 -9.23 16.80
C PRO A 374 -31.19 -10.61 17.42
N GLU A 375 -32.46 -11.04 17.59
CA GLU A 375 -32.78 -12.36 18.15
C GLU A 375 -32.31 -13.53 17.26
N ARG A 376 -32.06 -13.27 15.97
CA ARG A 376 -31.49 -14.22 15.01
C ARG A 376 -29.99 -13.98 14.75
N TRP A 377 -29.44 -12.85 15.19
CA TRP A 377 -28.08 -12.37 14.97
C TRP A 377 -27.05 -12.97 15.94
N HIS A 378 -27.48 -13.34 17.15
CA HIS A 378 -26.62 -13.94 18.18
C HIS A 378 -26.09 -15.36 17.86
N ALA A 379 -26.13 -15.76 16.60
CA ALA A 379 -25.63 -17.03 16.07
C ALA A 379 -24.22 -16.92 15.46
N ARG A 380 -23.51 -15.80 15.62
CA ARG A 380 -22.12 -15.58 15.12
C ARG A 380 -21.04 -16.41 15.80
N LYS A 381 -21.45 -17.55 16.34
CA LYS A 381 -20.63 -18.47 17.10
C LYS A 381 -19.64 -19.14 16.17
N LEU A 382 -18.35 -18.93 16.45
CA LEU A 382 -17.27 -19.73 15.91
C LEU A 382 -17.44 -21.21 16.31
N LEU A 383 -17.37 -22.08 15.31
CA LEU A 383 -17.47 -23.53 15.43
C LEU A 383 -16.12 -24.22 15.22
N GLY A 384 -15.26 -23.62 14.40
CA GLY A 384 -13.91 -24.11 14.11
C GLY A 384 -13.10 -23.05 13.39
N GLU A 385 -11.78 -23.18 13.49
CA GLU A 385 -10.79 -22.28 12.93
C GLU A 385 -9.58 -23.12 12.52
N MET A 386 -9.05 -22.85 11.33
CA MET A 386 -7.90 -23.54 10.75
C MET A 386 -7.07 -22.51 9.98
N HIS A 387 -5.79 -22.42 10.30
CA HIS A 387 -4.83 -21.61 9.54
C HIS A 387 -4.21 -22.50 8.46
N MET A 388 -4.16 -21.99 7.24
CA MET A 388 -3.45 -22.63 6.15
C MET A 388 -1.95 -22.55 6.43
N LEU A 389 -1.25 -23.68 6.27
CA LEU A 389 0.20 -23.65 6.18
C LEU A 389 0.56 -23.26 4.75
N VAL A 390 1.06 -22.04 4.58
CA VAL A 390 1.56 -21.52 3.31
C VAL A 390 3.08 -21.69 3.29
N ASP A 391 3.62 -22.14 2.16
CA ASP A 391 5.06 -22.27 1.95
C ASP A 391 5.63 -20.92 1.53
N ASN A 392 6.44 -20.29 2.39
CA ASN A 392 7.03 -18.96 2.18
C ASN A 392 7.90 -18.80 0.91
N ALA A 393 8.23 -19.88 0.19
CA ALA A 393 9.05 -19.77 -1.03
C ALA A 393 8.21 -19.85 -2.30
N THR A 394 6.97 -20.33 -2.19
CA THR A 394 6.05 -20.50 -3.32
C THR A 394 4.71 -19.81 -3.10
N GLU A 395 4.55 -19.17 -1.93
CA GLU A 395 3.32 -18.53 -1.47
C GLU A 395 2.05 -19.39 -1.66
N SER A 396 2.24 -20.71 -1.58
CA SER A 396 1.22 -21.71 -1.89
C SER A 396 0.90 -22.58 -0.68
N GLY A 397 -0.37 -22.93 -0.54
CA GLY A 397 -0.85 -23.69 0.61
C GLY A 397 -2.19 -24.37 0.37
N GLU A 398 -2.54 -25.33 1.22
CA GLU A 398 -3.85 -25.95 1.21
C GLU A 398 -4.35 -26.33 2.60
N ILE A 399 -5.67 -26.27 2.78
CA ILE A 399 -6.35 -26.93 3.88
C ILE A 399 -7.15 -28.08 3.28
N THR A 400 -6.73 -29.29 3.63
CA THR A 400 -7.41 -30.54 3.28
C THR A 400 -8.25 -31.03 4.46
N ASP A 401 -9.22 -31.92 4.19
CA ASP A 401 -10.07 -32.54 5.21
C ASP A 401 -11.02 -31.59 5.96
N ILE A 402 -11.45 -30.50 5.33
CA ILE A 402 -12.47 -29.62 5.92
C ILE A 402 -13.79 -30.40 6.06
N PRO A 403 -14.34 -30.57 7.28
CA PRO A 403 -15.52 -31.37 7.49
C PRO A 403 -16.73 -30.85 6.71
N THR A 404 -17.56 -31.79 6.24
CA THR A 404 -18.83 -31.48 5.59
C THR A 404 -19.67 -30.51 6.43
N THR A 405 -20.17 -29.44 5.81
CA THR A 405 -21.21 -28.60 6.39
C THR A 405 -22.57 -29.16 5.97
N PRO A 406 -23.32 -29.86 6.85
CA PRO A 406 -24.53 -30.54 6.40
C PRO A 406 -25.52 -29.54 5.80
N ALA A 407 -26.15 -29.90 4.68
CA ALA A 407 -27.25 -29.12 4.13
C ALA A 407 -28.30 -28.86 5.23
N GLU A 408 -28.86 -27.65 5.27
CA GLU A 408 -29.82 -27.20 6.29
C GLU A 408 -29.27 -27.02 7.73
N SER A 409 -27.98 -27.31 7.99
CA SER A 409 -27.36 -27.13 9.32
C SER A 409 -27.17 -25.67 9.73
N ARG A 410 -27.35 -24.73 8.79
CA ARG A 410 -26.96 -23.32 8.92
C ARG A 410 -25.50 -23.17 9.32
N ARG A 411 -24.61 -24.06 8.91
CA ARG A 411 -23.17 -23.82 9.04
C ARG A 411 -22.65 -23.13 7.78
N THR A 412 -21.69 -22.25 7.97
CA THR A 412 -21.04 -21.48 6.93
C THR A 412 -19.55 -21.55 7.19
N GLN A 413 -18.79 -21.69 6.13
CA GLN A 413 -17.36 -21.59 6.15
C GLN A 413 -16.93 -20.34 5.41
N VAL A 414 -15.85 -19.74 5.88
CA VAL A 414 -15.33 -18.48 5.38
C VAL A 414 -13.83 -18.59 5.33
N LEU A 415 -13.27 -18.48 4.13
CA LEU A 415 -11.84 -18.33 3.95
C LEU A 415 -11.52 -16.83 3.94
N ILE A 416 -10.61 -16.42 4.81
CA ILE A 416 -10.06 -15.06 4.85
C ILE A 416 -8.66 -15.16 4.25
N VAL A 417 -8.36 -14.37 3.22
CA VAL A 417 -7.08 -14.34 2.52
C VAL A 417 -6.51 -12.92 2.55
N SER A 418 -5.20 -12.81 2.71
CA SER A 418 -4.51 -11.52 2.75
C SER A 418 -3.00 -11.68 2.70
N ASN A 419 -2.31 -10.66 2.20
CA ASN A 419 -0.85 -10.55 2.21
C ASN A 419 -0.40 -9.74 3.44
N ARG A 420 0.57 -10.23 4.20
CA ARG A 420 1.12 -9.66 5.46
C ARG A 420 2.46 -8.97 5.27
N SER A 421 2.73 -8.50 4.06
CA SER A 421 4.03 -7.88 3.76
C SER A 421 4.00 -6.39 4.00
N ASP A 422 5.08 -5.86 4.56
CA ASP A 422 5.22 -4.44 4.87
C ASP A 422 5.77 -3.67 3.67
N HIS A 423 4.98 -3.61 2.59
CA HIS A 423 5.23 -2.82 1.39
C HIS A 423 3.91 -2.37 0.74
N ILE A 424 3.92 -1.33 -0.10
CA ILE A 424 2.71 -0.80 -0.76
C ILE A 424 2.33 -1.55 -2.04
N ILE A 425 3.26 -2.30 -2.62
CA ILE A 425 3.07 -2.91 -3.93
C ILE A 425 1.97 -3.98 -3.92
N THR A 426 1.06 -3.90 -4.89
CA THR A 426 -0.03 -4.86 -5.05
C THR A 426 0.47 -6.20 -5.60
N ALA A 427 -0.17 -7.29 -5.19
CA ALA A 427 0.12 -8.65 -5.69
C ALA A 427 -1.19 -9.42 -5.91
N ASP A 428 -1.23 -10.32 -6.90
CA ASP A 428 -2.38 -11.19 -7.16
C ASP A 428 -2.22 -12.54 -6.45
N TYR A 429 -3.30 -13.31 -6.38
CA TYR A 429 -3.27 -14.69 -5.94
C TYR A 429 -4.37 -15.50 -6.61
N TRP A 430 -4.10 -16.78 -6.81
CA TRP A 430 -5.08 -17.78 -7.19
C TRP A 430 -5.68 -18.45 -5.95
N VAL A 431 -7.01 -18.55 -5.90
CA VAL A 431 -7.71 -19.34 -4.88
C VAL A 431 -8.54 -20.44 -5.54
N GLU A 432 -8.49 -21.64 -4.97
CA GLU A 432 -9.28 -22.79 -5.39
C GLU A 432 -10.10 -23.34 -4.22
N LEU A 433 -11.37 -23.67 -4.50
CA LEU A 433 -12.31 -24.30 -3.58
C LEU A 433 -12.90 -25.55 -4.27
N THR A 434 -12.66 -26.75 -3.71
CA THR A 434 -13.01 -28.04 -4.33
C THR A 434 -13.62 -29.03 -3.33
N ASN A 435 -14.38 -30.02 -3.83
CA ASN A 435 -15.03 -31.08 -3.02
C ASN A 435 -14.25 -32.39 -2.98
#